data_AF-A0A9W9ZKK9-F1
#
_entry.id   AF-A0A9W9ZKK9-F1
#
_cell.length_a   1.000
_cell.length_b   1.000
_cell.length_c   1.000
_cell.angle_alpha   90.00
_cell.angle_beta   90.00
_cell.angle_gamma   90.00
#
_symmetry.space_group_name_H-M   'P 1'
#
loop_
_entity.id
_entity.type
_entity.pdbx_description
1 polymer ?
#
loop_
_entity_poly.entity_id
_entity_poly.type
_entity_poly.pdbx_seq_one_letter_code
_entity_poly.pdbx_strand_id
1 'polypeptide(L)'
;MVSLNLNRENGICSDGGTAIPGDSDQQPQPPNTPGDAYKRLDEDEKLKVRTIVYIMDRFSISLQGYHELTQVDKSLPRTHLLETCTKLMDSQWDIKRTPGTSQGAELPLKLLLEKEIRQHLKNSKGADEPIKVKISGDGARMSHTSNLFVCSFSLLDDGQTCLSSSGNHTIAVVKGKEEHETLKSSLSNVIKDVNSLIDDGYMIIDGRKVSLEFYLGGDYKFLLIAMGMKGATSNNSCIYCKIYKNERCDMSKNCCHFSSPPLARSVCDDWHKQPGCHSQPFFKLPLENIVVDELHLMLRVTDRLEEGIIKDILKWDEDDNINKPPRERTDSHLQEFLLTVHSLGVSFSIYHTADKWEWTSLLGGEKRLLLRKLPEQFNKFLPEHKVEATKSLWINFRELLDCLNSELTDDGITEFETKALNWGKQMVDMSGSGPGYKHTIIITPYMHILIYHVPLMLQRHGSLRIFSGQGVEKKNDDFRRYFHRKINRWDAAKNLLLVEKRQERLRDCERGKRLYMKRKTSFWLEGGKQEAAKKVVRISTSTPQEQEYVQPATVFVEHELKKKKVAELLTLLFQTTGRRLGQKSRKQDVINALLQSSSTRSE
;
A
#
# COMPACT_ATOMS: atom_id res chain seq x y z
N MET A 1 -21.48 22.63 -26.74
CA MET A 1 -22.78 22.65 -27.44
C MET A 1 -23.07 21.23 -27.92
N VAL A 2 -23.93 20.52 -27.20
CA VAL A 2 -25.11 19.75 -27.67
C VAL A 2 -25.78 19.33 -26.36
N SER A 3 -26.85 20.05 -26.01
CA SER A 3 -27.67 19.81 -24.82
C SER A 3 -28.73 18.77 -25.17
N LEU A 4 -28.88 17.74 -24.33
CA LEU A 4 -30.06 16.88 -24.34
C LEU A 4 -30.84 17.14 -23.05
N ASN A 5 -31.83 18.03 -23.19
CA ASN A 5 -32.93 18.23 -22.24
C ASN A 5 -33.92 17.09 -22.40
N LEU A 6 -34.27 16.42 -21.30
CA LEU A 6 -35.51 15.66 -21.21
C LEU A 6 -36.27 16.13 -19.97
N ASN A 7 -37.29 16.95 -20.26
CA ASN A 7 -38.31 17.40 -19.33
C ASN A 7 -39.11 16.21 -18.80
N ARG A 8 -39.40 16.22 -17.50
CA ARG A 8 -40.42 15.35 -16.88
C ARG A 8 -41.79 15.97 -17.10
N GLU A 9 -42.65 15.27 -17.82
CA GLU A 9 -44.08 15.56 -17.91
C GLU A 9 -44.83 15.05 -16.68
N ASN A 10 -45.71 15.92 -16.17
CA ASN A 10 -46.70 15.62 -15.15
C ASN A 10 -47.88 14.86 -15.78
N GLY A 11 -48.03 13.58 -15.43
CA GLY A 11 -49.22 12.79 -15.76
C GLY A 11 -50.16 12.72 -14.56
N ILE A 12 -51.19 13.57 -14.57
CA ILE A 12 -52.38 13.47 -13.72
C ILE A 12 -53.28 12.40 -14.34
N CYS A 13 -53.66 11.38 -13.57
CA CYS A 13 -54.78 10.50 -13.92
C CYS A 13 -55.78 10.53 -12.77
N SER A 14 -56.91 11.15 -13.06
CA SER A 14 -58.17 11.12 -12.33
C SER A 14 -58.93 9.86 -12.70
N ASP A 15 -59.46 9.13 -11.71
CA ASP A 15 -60.66 8.32 -11.86
C ASP A 15 -61.47 8.37 -10.56
N GLY A 16 -62.78 8.55 -10.70
CA GLY A 16 -63.73 8.79 -9.63
C GLY A 16 -64.66 7.62 -9.32
N GLY A 17 -65.41 7.77 -8.22
CA GLY A 17 -66.47 6.88 -7.71
C GLY A 17 -65.98 6.06 -6.50
N THR A 18 -66.62 6.04 -5.33
CA THR A 18 -68.02 6.28 -4.95
C THR A 18 -68.08 6.55 -3.44
N ALA A 19 -68.98 7.42 -2.99
CA ALA A 19 -69.15 7.78 -1.58
C ALA A 19 -70.00 6.75 -0.80
N ILE A 20 -69.59 6.43 0.43
CA ILE A 20 -70.44 5.88 1.51
C ILE A 20 -70.06 6.62 2.81
N PRO A 21 -71.01 7.11 3.62
CA PRO A 21 -70.74 7.98 4.76
C PRO A 21 -70.56 7.19 6.07
N GLY A 22 -69.69 7.66 6.97
CA GLY A 22 -69.66 7.16 8.34
C GLY A 22 -68.43 7.52 9.17
N ASP A 23 -68.62 8.51 10.03
CA ASP A 23 -68.04 8.66 11.37
C ASP A 23 -66.66 9.30 11.58
N SER A 24 -66.51 9.80 12.80
CA SER A 24 -66.09 11.15 13.17
C SER A 24 -64.71 11.24 13.84
N ASP A 25 -64.18 12.46 13.87
CA ASP A 25 -63.10 12.99 14.72
C ASP A 25 -61.73 12.28 14.75
N GLN A 26 -60.83 12.72 13.87
CA GLN A 26 -59.41 12.83 14.20
C GLN A 26 -58.88 14.22 13.83
N GLN A 27 -58.48 14.98 14.85
CA GLN A 27 -57.69 16.21 14.67
C GLN A 27 -56.43 15.90 13.83
N PRO A 28 -56.04 16.79 12.91
CA PRO A 28 -54.84 16.58 12.11
C PRO A 28 -53.60 16.67 13.01
N GLN A 29 -52.88 15.56 13.18
CA GLN A 29 -51.55 15.61 13.76
C GLN A 29 -50.61 16.40 12.83
N PRO A 30 -49.71 17.23 13.39
CA PRO A 30 -48.78 17.99 12.58
C PRO A 30 -47.84 17.05 11.81
N PRO A 31 -47.35 17.45 10.63
CA PRO A 31 -46.55 16.60 9.77
C PRO A 31 -45.28 16.15 10.51
N ASN A 32 -45.15 14.84 10.72
CA ASN A 32 -43.96 14.21 11.32
C ASN A 32 -42.71 14.60 10.51
N THR A 33 -41.87 15.49 11.06
CA THR A 33 -40.54 15.73 10.52
C THR A 33 -39.69 14.46 10.67
N PRO A 34 -39.09 13.91 9.59
CA PRO A 34 -38.33 12.65 9.63
C PRO A 34 -37.16 12.62 10.64
N GLY A 35 -36.66 13.80 11.05
CA GLY A 35 -35.56 13.94 12.01
C GLY A 35 -35.89 13.56 13.45
N ASP A 36 -37.16 13.50 13.83
CA ASP A 36 -37.58 13.15 15.20
C ASP A 36 -37.88 11.65 15.39
N ALA A 37 -37.93 10.86 14.31
CA ALA A 37 -38.24 9.43 14.42
C ALA A 37 -37.14 8.64 15.18
N TYR A 38 -35.86 8.84 14.84
CA TYR A 38 -34.76 8.16 15.54
C TYR A 38 -34.61 8.62 17.00
N LYS A 39 -34.89 9.90 17.29
CA LYS A 39 -34.76 10.44 18.66
C LYS A 39 -35.79 9.83 19.62
N ARG A 40 -36.97 9.47 19.09
CA ARG A 40 -38.08 8.85 19.82
C ARG A 40 -37.90 7.35 20.11
N LEU A 41 -36.94 6.70 19.45
CA LEU A 41 -36.61 5.29 19.73
C LEU A 41 -36.10 5.10 21.15
N ASP A 42 -36.37 3.94 21.73
CA ASP A 42 -35.73 3.53 23.00
C ASP A 42 -34.22 3.25 22.79
N GLU A 43 -33.48 3.03 23.88
CA GLU A 43 -32.02 2.81 23.76
C GLU A 43 -31.66 1.46 23.13
N ASP A 44 -32.49 0.43 23.23
CA ASP A 44 -32.24 -0.87 22.59
C ASP A 44 -32.41 -0.77 21.08
N GLU A 45 -33.44 -0.08 20.62
CA GLU A 45 -33.67 0.25 19.22
C GLU A 45 -32.56 1.16 18.66
N LYS A 46 -32.14 2.18 19.41
CA LYS A 46 -30.99 3.02 19.03
C LYS A 46 -29.71 2.21 18.96
N LEU A 47 -29.47 1.30 19.90
CA LEU A 47 -28.31 0.41 19.88
C LEU A 47 -28.34 -0.51 18.65
N LYS A 48 -29.51 -1.04 18.28
CA LYS A 48 -29.70 -1.81 17.05
C LYS A 48 -29.35 -0.98 15.81
N VAL A 49 -29.86 0.25 15.71
CA VAL A 49 -29.54 1.16 14.59
C VAL A 49 -28.05 1.49 14.53
N ARG A 50 -27.44 1.86 15.67
CA ARG A 50 -26.00 2.14 15.80
C ARG A 50 -25.15 0.95 15.36
N THR A 51 -25.52 -0.26 15.78
CA THR A 51 -24.84 -1.51 15.40
C THR A 51 -24.89 -1.73 13.89
N ILE A 52 -26.04 -1.47 13.27
CA ILE A 52 -26.18 -1.60 11.81
C ILE A 52 -25.34 -0.55 11.09
N VAL A 53 -25.35 0.72 11.53
CA VAL A 53 -24.50 1.77 10.95
C VAL A 53 -23.02 1.37 11.04
N TYR A 54 -22.59 0.84 12.19
CA TYR A 54 -21.23 0.33 12.38
C TYR A 54 -20.87 -0.74 11.33
N ILE A 55 -21.73 -1.75 11.15
CA ILE A 55 -21.54 -2.82 10.16
C ILE A 55 -21.46 -2.23 8.74
N MET A 56 -22.38 -1.32 8.41
CA MET A 56 -22.43 -0.73 7.08
C MET A 56 -21.20 0.11 6.75
N ASP A 57 -20.66 0.85 7.71
CA ASP A 57 -19.45 1.62 7.53
C ASP A 57 -18.23 0.70 7.43
N ARG A 58 -18.07 -0.24 8.38
CA ARG A 58 -16.95 -1.18 8.42
C ARG A 58 -16.80 -2.00 7.16
N PHE A 59 -17.90 -2.59 6.69
CA PHE A 59 -17.94 -3.48 5.53
C PHE A 59 -18.32 -2.77 4.23
N SER A 60 -18.46 -1.44 4.27
CA SER A 60 -18.83 -0.62 3.11
C SER A 60 -20.11 -1.09 2.41
N ILE A 61 -21.11 -1.47 3.21
CA ILE A 61 -22.45 -1.77 2.69
C ILE A 61 -23.09 -0.44 2.31
N SER A 62 -23.52 -0.33 1.06
CA SER A 62 -24.18 0.87 0.55
C SER A 62 -25.56 1.02 1.17
N LEU A 63 -26.06 2.25 1.24
CA LEU A 63 -27.42 2.52 1.72
C LEU A 63 -28.47 1.79 0.87
N GLN A 64 -28.24 1.71 -0.44
CA GLN A 64 -29.05 0.94 -1.36
C GLN A 64 -29.02 -0.56 -1.02
N GLY A 65 -27.83 -1.14 -0.83
CA GLY A 65 -27.70 -2.56 -0.46
C GLY A 65 -28.39 -2.88 0.87
N TYR A 66 -28.30 -1.99 1.85
CA TYR A 66 -29.05 -2.15 3.10
C TYR A 66 -30.57 -1.97 2.90
N HIS A 67 -30.99 -1.05 2.04
CA HIS A 67 -32.41 -0.87 1.71
C HIS A 67 -33.02 -2.17 1.15
N GLU A 68 -32.34 -2.84 0.23
CA GLU A 68 -32.76 -4.16 -0.29
C GLU A 68 -32.89 -5.19 0.84
N LEU A 69 -31.96 -5.22 1.81
CA LEU A 69 -32.08 -6.11 2.98
C LEU A 69 -33.34 -5.82 3.79
N THR A 70 -33.70 -4.54 3.96
CA THR A 70 -34.93 -4.16 4.70
C THR A 70 -36.22 -4.51 3.96
N GLN A 71 -36.16 -4.71 2.64
CA GLN A 71 -37.31 -5.19 1.87
C GLN A 71 -37.52 -6.69 2.07
N VAL A 72 -36.44 -7.45 2.23
CA VAL A 72 -36.48 -8.90 2.52
C VAL A 72 -36.87 -9.17 3.97
N ASP A 73 -36.29 -8.44 4.93
CA ASP A 73 -36.57 -8.57 6.35
C ASP A 73 -37.14 -7.27 6.93
N LYS A 74 -38.47 -7.25 7.10
CA LYS A 74 -39.21 -6.10 7.65
C LYS A 74 -38.89 -5.81 9.12
N SER A 75 -38.20 -6.71 9.83
CA SER A 75 -37.76 -6.47 11.22
C SER A 75 -36.53 -5.56 11.30
N LEU A 76 -35.87 -5.26 10.17
CA LEU A 76 -34.74 -4.36 10.11
C LEU A 76 -35.19 -2.89 10.17
N PRO A 77 -34.47 -2.02 10.91
CA PRO A 77 -34.76 -0.59 10.94
C PRO A 77 -34.75 0.04 9.55
N ARG A 78 -35.77 0.85 9.25
CA ARG A 78 -35.92 1.58 7.98
C ARG A 78 -34.73 2.51 7.74
N THR A 79 -34.36 2.67 6.46
CA THR A 79 -33.20 3.46 6.01
C THR A 79 -33.14 4.88 6.59
N HIS A 80 -34.27 5.58 6.70
CA HIS A 80 -34.32 6.95 7.23
C HIS A 80 -33.86 7.04 8.71
N LEU A 81 -34.01 5.97 9.51
CA LEU A 81 -33.52 5.93 10.89
C LEU A 81 -31.99 5.91 10.93
N LEU A 82 -31.37 5.16 10.01
CA LEU A 82 -29.92 5.10 9.88
C LEU A 82 -29.35 6.42 9.36
N GLU A 83 -30.03 7.07 8.41
CA GLU A 83 -29.63 8.39 7.91
C GLU A 83 -29.70 9.45 9.02
N THR A 84 -30.78 9.47 9.80
CA THR A 84 -30.91 10.40 10.93
C THR A 84 -29.87 10.11 12.02
N CYS A 85 -29.63 8.83 12.35
CA CYS A 85 -28.56 8.43 13.26
C CYS A 85 -27.20 8.93 12.77
N THR A 86 -26.87 8.70 11.49
CA THR A 86 -25.63 9.14 10.85
C THR A 86 -25.47 10.64 10.93
N LYS A 87 -26.50 11.42 10.55
CA LYS A 87 -26.49 12.89 10.62
C LYS A 87 -26.24 13.42 12.04
N LEU A 88 -26.88 12.80 13.05
CA LEU A 88 -26.68 13.16 14.45
C LEU A 88 -25.28 12.82 14.96
N MET A 89 -24.64 11.79 14.41
CA MET A 89 -23.25 11.48 14.74
C MET A 89 -22.29 12.43 14.05
N ASP A 90 -22.52 12.71 12.78
CA ASP A 90 -21.70 13.60 11.95
C ASP A 90 -21.72 15.04 12.49
N SER A 91 -22.86 15.51 13.01
CA SER A 91 -23.00 16.86 13.56
C SER A 91 -22.20 17.12 14.85
N GLN A 92 -21.58 16.09 15.44
CA GLN A 92 -20.73 16.25 16.63
C GLN A 92 -19.29 16.61 16.28
N TRP A 93 -18.92 16.56 15.00
CA TRP A 93 -17.56 16.77 14.56
C TRP A 93 -17.43 18.11 13.85
N ASP A 94 -16.62 18.99 14.43
CA ASP A 94 -16.27 20.29 13.83
C ASP A 94 -15.18 20.11 12.76
N ILE A 95 -15.56 19.54 11.61
CA ILE A 95 -14.67 19.39 10.46
C ILE A 95 -14.62 20.70 9.69
N LYS A 96 -13.42 21.25 9.56
CA LYS A 96 -13.15 22.49 8.81
C LYS A 96 -12.37 22.18 7.55
N ARG A 97 -12.40 23.13 6.61
CA ARG A 97 -11.51 23.09 5.44
C ARG A 97 -10.08 23.34 5.93
N THR A 98 -9.13 22.56 5.43
CA THR A 98 -7.70 22.86 5.66
C THR A 98 -7.35 24.24 5.12
N PRO A 99 -6.37 24.95 5.70
CA PRO A 99 -5.82 26.17 5.11
C PRO A 99 -5.18 25.92 3.73
N GLY A 100 -4.75 26.99 3.07
CA GLY A 100 -4.10 26.91 1.75
C GLY A 100 -5.05 26.64 0.57
N THR A 101 -4.47 26.43 -0.61
CA THR A 101 -5.21 26.34 -1.88
C THR A 101 -5.73 24.93 -2.18
N SER A 102 -5.04 23.91 -1.67
CA SER A 102 -5.43 22.51 -1.88
C SER A 102 -6.76 22.18 -1.19
N GLN A 103 -7.53 21.30 -1.82
CA GLN A 103 -8.76 20.78 -1.22
C GLN A 103 -8.39 19.89 -0.04
N GLY A 104 -8.99 20.08 1.11
CA GLY A 104 -8.74 19.23 2.26
C GLY A 104 -9.69 19.55 3.40
N ALA A 105 -9.71 18.65 4.37
CA ALA A 105 -10.52 18.75 5.57
C ALA A 105 -9.68 18.39 6.79
N GLU A 106 -9.91 19.07 7.91
CA GLU A 106 -9.19 18.87 9.16
C GLU A 106 -10.13 18.90 10.37
N LEU A 107 -9.67 18.26 11.43
CA LEU A 107 -10.27 18.25 12.77
C LEU A 107 -9.35 18.97 13.77
N PRO A 108 -9.89 19.57 14.84
CA PRO A 108 -9.08 20.27 15.83
C PRO A 108 -8.17 19.30 16.60
N LEU A 109 -6.85 19.40 16.39
CA LEU A 109 -5.87 18.47 16.97
C LEU A 109 -5.97 18.41 18.49
N LYS A 110 -5.99 19.56 19.17
CA LYS A 110 -5.99 19.62 20.65
C LYS A 110 -7.18 18.88 21.25
N LEU A 111 -8.39 19.04 20.66
CA LEU A 111 -9.60 18.36 21.11
C LEU A 111 -9.54 16.84 20.87
N LEU A 112 -9.02 16.42 19.72
CA LEU A 112 -8.83 15.00 19.43
C LEU A 112 -7.82 14.37 20.39
N LEU A 113 -6.67 15.02 20.60
CA LEU A 113 -5.63 14.52 21.47
C LEU A 113 -6.10 14.43 22.92
N GLU A 114 -6.81 15.46 23.41
CA GLU A 114 -7.42 15.46 24.75
C GLU A 114 -8.35 14.26 24.93
N LYS A 115 -9.19 13.97 23.93
CA LYS A 115 -10.13 12.85 23.98
C LYS A 115 -9.40 11.50 24.07
N GLU A 116 -8.40 11.28 23.23
CA GLU A 116 -7.68 10.00 23.21
C GLU A 116 -6.78 9.83 24.44
N ILE A 117 -6.16 10.90 24.95
CA ILE A 117 -5.43 10.86 26.22
C ILE A 117 -6.37 10.54 27.38
N ARG A 118 -7.55 11.17 27.45
CA ARG A 118 -8.55 10.84 28.47
C ARG A 118 -8.95 9.37 28.42
N GLN A 119 -9.04 8.78 27.22
CA GLN A 119 -9.35 7.36 27.06
C GLN A 119 -8.18 6.47 27.48
N HIS A 120 -6.95 6.84 27.12
CA HIS A 120 -5.72 6.15 27.53
C HIS A 120 -5.62 6.10 29.06
N LEU A 121 -5.79 7.24 29.74
CA LEU A 121 -5.71 7.37 31.20
C LEU A 121 -6.80 6.60 31.97
N LYS A 122 -7.94 6.29 31.34
CA LYS A 122 -8.95 5.39 31.94
C LYS A 122 -8.50 3.94 31.93
N ASN A 123 -7.69 3.56 30.94
CA ASN A 123 -7.25 2.20 30.71
C ASN A 123 -5.89 1.89 31.36
N SER A 124 -5.07 2.92 31.63
CA SER A 124 -3.78 2.78 32.30
C SER A 124 -3.89 3.01 33.82
N LYS A 125 -3.20 2.17 34.61
CA LYS A 125 -2.92 2.48 36.02
C LYS A 125 -1.78 3.49 36.00
N GLY A 126 -2.08 4.73 36.41
CA GLY A 126 -1.25 5.92 36.19
C GLY A 126 0.26 5.71 36.32
N ALA A 127 0.98 6.28 35.36
CA ALA A 127 2.40 6.57 35.46
C ALA A 127 2.60 8.08 35.28
N ASP A 128 3.55 8.64 36.02
CA ASP A 128 4.03 10.03 35.86
C ASP A 128 4.90 10.22 34.59
N GLU A 129 4.97 9.20 33.73
CA GLU A 129 5.70 9.26 32.47
C GLU A 129 4.97 10.15 31.44
N PRO A 130 5.72 10.88 30.60
CA PRO A 130 5.12 11.67 29.53
C PRO A 130 4.44 10.75 28.51
N ILE A 131 3.23 11.13 28.11
CA ILE A 131 2.51 10.43 27.04
C ILE A 131 3.20 10.72 25.71
N LYS A 132 3.58 9.66 25.00
CA LYS A 132 4.33 9.72 23.76
C LYS A 132 3.37 9.83 22.57
N VAL A 133 3.38 10.99 21.90
CA VAL A 133 2.49 11.31 20.77
C VAL A 133 3.29 11.31 19.48
N LYS A 134 3.00 10.37 18.57
CA LYS A 134 3.63 10.33 17.24
C LYS A 134 2.73 11.00 16.20
N ILE A 135 3.25 12.02 15.52
CA ILE A 135 2.65 12.57 14.29
C ILE A 135 3.13 11.75 13.10
N SER A 136 2.23 11.43 12.18
CA SER A 136 2.54 10.67 10.98
C SER A 136 1.81 11.21 9.75
N GLY A 137 2.43 10.99 8.59
CA GLY A 137 1.94 11.40 7.30
C GLY A 137 2.19 10.31 6.27
N ASP A 138 1.21 10.07 5.39
CA ASP A 138 1.38 9.16 4.25
C ASP A 138 0.51 9.61 3.07
N GLY A 139 1.10 9.60 1.88
CA GLY A 139 0.47 9.93 0.61
C GLY A 139 -0.01 8.69 -0.12
N ALA A 140 -1.32 8.53 -0.28
CA ALA A 140 -1.90 7.40 -1.00
C ALA A 140 -2.68 7.81 -2.24
N ARG A 141 -2.41 7.10 -3.35
CA ARG A 141 -3.22 7.16 -4.55
C ARG A 141 -4.57 6.47 -4.30
N MET A 142 -5.65 7.24 -4.39
CA MET A 142 -7.03 6.76 -4.23
C MET A 142 -7.68 6.41 -5.57
N SER A 143 -7.25 7.02 -6.67
CA SER A 143 -7.68 6.68 -8.03
C SER A 143 -6.66 7.19 -9.06
N HIS A 144 -6.92 7.00 -10.35
CA HIS A 144 -6.02 7.52 -11.37
C HIS A 144 -5.78 9.04 -11.27
N THR A 145 -6.77 9.80 -10.81
CA THR A 145 -6.77 11.27 -10.78
C THR A 145 -6.81 11.88 -9.37
N SER A 146 -6.88 11.05 -8.32
CA SER A 146 -6.99 11.54 -6.93
C SER A 146 -5.91 10.91 -6.06
N ASN A 147 -5.03 11.76 -5.53
CA ASN A 147 -4.09 11.45 -4.46
C ASN A 147 -4.56 12.16 -3.19
N LEU A 148 -4.58 11.44 -2.08
CA LEU A 148 -4.85 12.00 -0.77
C LEU A 148 -3.63 11.80 0.11
N PHE A 149 -3.28 12.83 0.86
CA PHE A 149 -2.33 12.80 1.94
C PHE A 149 -3.11 12.76 3.26
N VAL A 150 -2.76 11.81 4.12
CA VAL A 150 -3.37 11.64 5.44
C VAL A 150 -2.36 12.05 6.49
N CYS A 151 -2.72 13.03 7.32
CA CYS A 151 -1.98 13.42 8.52
C CYS A 151 -2.72 12.88 9.75
N SER A 152 -2.05 12.11 10.59
CA SER A 152 -2.63 11.49 11.77
C SER A 152 -1.70 11.57 12.98
N PHE A 153 -2.24 11.29 14.17
CA PHE A 153 -1.43 11.01 15.35
C PHE A 153 -1.77 9.66 15.97
N SER A 154 -0.85 9.11 16.75
CA SER A 154 -1.07 7.92 17.59
C SER A 154 -0.40 8.10 18.95
N LEU A 155 -0.97 7.50 19.99
CA LEU A 155 -0.31 7.38 21.29
C LEU A 155 0.57 6.11 21.26
N LEU A 156 1.87 6.26 21.45
CA LEU A 156 2.80 5.13 21.36
C LEU A 156 2.67 4.17 22.55
N ASP A 157 2.22 4.68 23.69
CA ASP A 157 2.00 3.92 24.91
C ASP A 157 0.81 2.93 24.80
N ASP A 158 -0.02 3.05 23.75
CA ASP A 158 -1.06 2.08 23.43
C ASP A 158 -0.52 0.79 22.77
N GLY A 159 0.80 0.67 22.65
CA GLY A 159 1.51 -0.54 22.21
C GLY A 159 1.02 -1.02 20.84
N GLN A 160 0.52 -2.27 20.77
CA GLN A 160 0.08 -2.87 19.51
C GLN A 160 -1.08 -2.10 18.84
N THR A 161 -1.85 -1.31 19.59
CA THR A 161 -2.98 -0.54 19.06
C THR A 161 -2.50 0.53 18.09
N CYS A 162 -1.36 1.19 18.33
CA CYS A 162 -0.80 2.20 17.43
C CYS A 162 -0.38 1.62 16.06
N LEU A 163 -0.25 0.29 15.95
CA LEU A 163 0.05 -0.44 14.69
C LEU A 163 -1.21 -0.83 13.91
N SER A 164 -2.38 -0.45 14.41
CA SER A 164 -3.68 -0.66 13.77
C SER A 164 -4.20 0.64 13.15
N SER A 165 -5.08 0.52 12.15
CA SER A 165 -5.81 1.68 11.63
C SER A 165 -6.54 2.42 12.76
N SER A 166 -7.20 1.69 13.67
CA SER A 166 -7.97 2.28 14.78
C SER A 166 -7.15 3.04 15.83
N GLY A 167 -5.84 2.77 15.97
CA GLY A 167 -4.95 3.50 16.88
C GLY A 167 -4.24 4.68 16.23
N ASN A 168 -4.53 4.98 14.97
CA ASN A 168 -4.07 6.18 14.27
C ASN A 168 -5.28 7.08 14.04
N HIS A 169 -5.25 8.27 14.58
CA HIS A 169 -6.36 9.21 14.57
C HIS A 169 -6.09 10.29 13.53
N THR A 170 -6.90 10.31 12.46
CA THR A 170 -6.70 11.28 11.38
C THR A 170 -7.02 12.69 11.87
N ILE A 171 -6.07 13.60 11.63
CA ILE A 171 -6.18 15.03 11.91
C ILE A 171 -6.65 15.75 10.64
N ALA A 172 -6.00 15.44 9.51
CA ALA A 172 -6.27 16.11 8.25
C ALA A 172 -6.15 15.17 7.06
N VAL A 173 -6.99 15.40 6.05
CA VAL A 173 -6.92 14.76 4.73
C VAL A 173 -6.78 15.86 3.68
N VAL A 174 -5.67 15.84 2.95
CA VAL A 174 -5.34 16.84 1.92
C VAL A 174 -5.31 16.17 0.56
N LYS A 175 -6.07 16.70 -0.39
CA LYS A 175 -6.05 16.26 -1.78
C LYS A 175 -5.04 17.08 -2.56
N GLY A 176 -4.07 16.41 -3.16
CA GLY A 176 -3.05 17.08 -3.96
C GLY A 176 -1.77 16.28 -4.06
N LYS A 177 -0.72 16.97 -4.50
CA LYS A 177 0.63 16.41 -4.50
C LYS A 177 1.23 16.53 -3.11
N GLU A 178 1.94 15.49 -2.72
CA GLU A 178 2.73 15.46 -1.50
C GLU A 178 4.05 16.21 -1.75
N GLU A 179 3.98 17.53 -1.61
CA GLU A 179 5.07 18.48 -1.81
C GLU A 179 5.12 19.47 -0.64
N HIS A 180 6.30 20.02 -0.34
CA HIS A 180 6.54 20.87 0.82
C HIS A 180 5.56 22.04 0.93
N GLU A 181 5.41 22.87 -0.10
CA GLU A 181 4.51 24.05 -0.04
C GLU A 181 3.03 23.65 0.13
N THR A 182 2.63 22.55 -0.51
CA THR A 182 1.26 22.03 -0.38
C THR A 182 0.98 21.60 1.04
N LEU A 183 1.86 20.80 1.66
CA LEU A 183 1.66 20.31 3.02
C LEU A 183 1.86 21.41 4.06
N LYS A 184 2.85 22.29 3.90
CA LYS A 184 3.11 23.42 4.81
C LYS A 184 1.90 24.35 4.91
N SER A 185 1.31 24.70 3.76
CA SER A 185 0.12 25.55 3.73
C SER A 185 -1.13 24.80 4.20
N SER A 186 -1.34 23.55 3.79
CA SER A 186 -2.55 22.79 4.14
C SER A 186 -2.58 22.31 5.59
N LEU A 187 -1.42 22.11 6.22
CA LEU A 187 -1.29 21.67 7.61
C LEU A 187 -0.94 22.81 8.56
N SER A 188 -1.05 24.08 8.16
CA SER A 188 -0.55 25.20 8.97
C SER A 188 -1.15 25.27 10.36
N ASN A 189 -2.44 24.88 10.50
CA ASN A 189 -3.11 24.81 11.80
C ASN A 189 -2.56 23.65 12.64
N VAL A 190 -2.40 22.47 12.06
CA VAL A 190 -1.80 21.29 12.71
C VAL A 190 -0.37 21.61 13.17
N ILE A 191 0.43 22.22 12.30
CA ILE A 191 1.81 22.65 12.58
C ILE A 191 1.85 23.59 13.79
N LYS A 192 0.97 24.60 13.79
CA LYS A 192 0.87 25.56 14.89
C LYS A 192 0.48 24.87 16.20
N ASP A 193 -0.51 23.99 16.18
CA ASP A 193 -1.00 23.30 17.37
C ASP A 193 0.06 22.34 17.94
N VAL A 194 0.73 21.55 17.10
CA VAL A 194 1.81 20.64 17.52
C VAL A 194 2.96 21.44 18.13
N ASN A 195 3.42 22.51 17.47
CA ASN A 195 4.52 23.32 17.99
C ASN A 195 4.16 24.02 19.31
N SER A 196 2.93 24.50 19.47
CA SER A 196 2.44 25.03 20.76
C SER A 196 2.49 23.95 21.85
N LEU A 197 2.04 22.72 21.56
CA LEU A 197 2.07 21.64 22.55
C LEU A 197 3.48 21.16 22.89
N ILE A 198 4.42 21.22 21.93
CA ILE A 198 5.84 20.97 22.17
C ILE A 198 6.42 22.06 23.08
N ASP A 199 6.17 23.34 22.76
CA ASP A 199 6.65 24.48 23.53
C ASP A 199 6.08 24.46 24.98
N ASP A 200 4.82 24.04 25.14
CA ASP A 200 4.17 23.88 26.46
C ASP A 200 4.69 22.65 27.22
N GLY A 201 4.92 21.52 26.52
CA GLY A 201 5.39 20.25 27.08
C GLY A 201 4.34 19.44 27.85
N TYR A 202 3.10 19.93 27.94
CA TYR A 202 2.00 19.25 28.64
C TYR A 202 0.63 19.66 28.08
N MET A 203 -0.41 18.96 28.51
CA MET A 203 -1.80 19.37 28.33
C MET A 203 -2.58 19.18 29.63
N ILE A 204 -3.61 20.02 29.86
CA ILE A 204 -4.48 19.90 31.03
C ILE A 204 -5.67 19.01 30.65
N ILE A 205 -5.84 17.90 31.38
CA ILE A 205 -6.92 16.94 31.18
C ILE A 205 -7.65 16.75 32.49
N ASP A 206 -8.93 17.12 32.52
CA ASP A 206 -9.79 17.01 33.70
C ASP A 206 -9.14 17.64 34.96
N GLY A 207 -8.50 18.79 34.77
CA GLY A 207 -7.79 19.55 35.82
C GLY A 207 -6.39 19.02 36.18
N ARG A 208 -5.92 17.94 35.54
CA ARG A 208 -4.59 17.35 35.78
C ARG A 208 -3.60 17.73 34.68
N LYS A 209 -2.37 18.06 35.07
CA LYS A 209 -1.27 18.30 34.13
C LYS A 209 -0.73 16.95 33.63
N VAL A 210 -0.82 16.71 32.32
CA VAL A 210 -0.34 15.50 31.66
C VAL A 210 0.84 15.88 30.77
N SER A 211 2.04 15.40 31.11
CA SER A 211 3.25 15.65 30.31
C SER A 211 3.16 14.98 28.95
N LEU A 212 3.67 15.64 27.91
CA LEU A 212 3.65 15.14 26.54
C LEU A 212 5.06 15.07 25.96
N GLU A 213 5.33 14.02 25.19
CA GLU A 213 6.54 13.92 24.37
C GLU A 213 6.15 13.64 22.92
N PHE A 214 6.54 14.50 21.99
CA PHE A 214 6.18 14.35 20.58
C PHE A 214 7.27 13.65 19.77
N TYR A 215 6.81 12.89 18.78
CA TYR A 215 7.61 12.17 17.81
C TYR A 215 7.09 12.42 16.39
N LEU A 216 7.98 12.29 15.41
CA LEU A 216 7.65 12.32 13.99
C LEU A 216 8.02 10.97 13.37
N GLY A 217 7.06 10.35 12.70
CA GLY A 217 7.27 9.11 11.95
C GLY A 217 6.54 9.12 10.62
N GLY A 218 6.87 8.16 9.76
CA GLY A 218 6.27 8.02 8.42
C GLY A 218 7.31 7.54 7.42
N ASP A 219 6.90 7.46 6.15
CA ASP A 219 7.83 7.15 5.09
C ASP A 219 8.91 8.25 4.96
N TYR A 220 10.06 7.91 4.38
CA TYR A 220 11.20 8.83 4.35
C TYR A 220 10.98 10.06 3.48
N LYS A 221 10.10 9.97 2.46
CA LYS A 221 9.75 11.13 1.64
C LYS A 221 8.95 12.12 2.48
N PHE A 222 7.96 11.66 3.24
CA PHE A 222 7.23 12.52 4.17
C PHE A 222 8.17 13.11 5.23
N LEU A 223 9.06 12.31 5.83
CA LEU A 223 10.03 12.81 6.82
C LEU A 223 10.92 13.92 6.23
N LEU A 224 11.44 13.75 5.01
CA LEU A 224 12.23 14.78 4.35
C LEU A 224 11.42 16.05 4.09
N ILE A 225 10.16 15.92 3.66
CA ILE A 225 9.27 17.07 3.44
C ILE A 225 9.00 17.80 4.76
N ALA A 226 8.62 17.07 5.81
CA ALA A 226 8.36 17.64 7.13
C ALA A 226 9.60 18.28 7.74
N MET A 227 10.80 17.82 7.38
CA MET A 227 12.07 18.42 7.78
C MET A 227 12.56 19.51 6.84
N GLY A 228 11.80 19.93 5.83
CA GLY A 228 12.22 20.98 4.89
C GLY A 228 13.50 20.63 4.10
N MET A 229 13.69 19.35 3.82
CA MET A 229 14.85 18.80 3.13
C MET A 229 14.55 18.47 1.67
N LYS A 230 15.59 18.53 0.84
CA LYS A 230 15.56 18.02 -0.53
C LYS A 230 15.30 16.51 -0.50
N GLY A 231 14.69 16.00 -1.58
CA GLY A 231 14.31 14.59 -1.69
C GLY A 231 15.47 13.60 -1.55
N ALA A 232 15.14 12.31 -1.44
CA ALA A 232 16.09 11.24 -1.14
C ALA A 232 17.21 11.07 -2.20
N THR A 233 17.00 11.59 -3.40
CA THR A 233 17.95 11.61 -4.52
C THR A 233 18.99 12.73 -4.43
N SER A 234 18.84 13.65 -3.46
CA SER A 234 19.81 14.73 -3.24
C SER A 234 21.16 14.21 -2.73
N ASN A 235 22.19 15.04 -2.85
CA ASN A 235 23.55 14.67 -2.46
C ASN A 235 23.71 14.51 -0.93
N ASN A 236 22.90 15.19 -0.13
CA ASN A 236 22.96 15.14 1.33
C ASN A 236 21.56 14.84 1.86
N SER A 237 21.10 13.62 1.62
CA SER A 237 19.73 13.22 1.88
C SER A 237 19.49 12.61 3.27
N CYS A 238 20.53 12.41 4.10
CA CYS A 238 20.37 11.90 5.46
C CYS A 238 19.83 12.98 6.41
N ILE A 239 18.74 12.67 7.14
CA ILE A 239 18.12 13.57 8.14
C ILE A 239 19.01 13.78 9.37
N TYR A 240 19.87 12.81 9.70
CA TYR A 240 20.61 12.80 10.96
C TYR A 240 22.05 13.33 10.82
N CYS A 241 22.66 13.20 9.64
CA CYS A 241 24.01 13.69 9.37
C CYS A 241 24.14 14.36 8.00
N LYS A 242 25.24 15.09 7.81
CA LYS A 242 25.55 15.86 6.60
C LYS A 242 26.35 15.08 5.56
N ILE A 243 26.43 13.75 5.67
CA ILE A 243 27.19 12.90 4.74
C ILE A 243 26.84 13.20 3.28
N TYR A 244 27.86 13.25 2.41
CA TYR A 244 27.65 13.36 0.97
C TYR A 244 27.42 11.98 0.35
N LYS A 245 26.57 11.89 -0.67
CA LYS A 245 26.10 10.61 -1.21
C LYS A 245 27.22 9.66 -1.64
N ASN A 246 28.34 10.18 -2.13
CA ASN A 246 29.50 9.40 -2.59
C ASN A 246 30.29 8.78 -1.44
N GLU A 247 30.18 9.33 -0.22
CA GLU A 247 30.90 8.84 0.97
C GLU A 247 30.16 7.69 1.65
N ARG A 248 28.92 7.40 1.27
CA ARG A 248 28.08 6.36 1.89
C ARG A 248 28.64 4.94 1.75
N CYS A 249 29.55 4.69 0.82
CA CYS A 249 30.18 3.38 0.66
C CYS A 249 31.47 3.24 1.49
N ASP A 250 31.92 4.29 2.18
CA ASP A 250 33.03 4.19 3.13
C ASP A 250 32.58 3.51 4.43
N MET A 251 32.80 2.21 4.52
CA MET A 251 32.48 1.38 5.69
C MET A 251 33.58 1.40 6.78
N SER A 252 34.58 2.30 6.69
CA SER A 252 35.63 2.44 7.71
C SER A 252 35.18 3.20 8.96
N LYS A 253 33.99 3.83 8.90
CA LYS A 253 33.44 4.67 9.97
C LYS A 253 32.47 3.88 10.85
N ASN A 254 32.24 4.38 12.06
CA ASN A 254 31.23 3.88 13.02
C ASN A 254 30.09 4.90 13.23
N CYS A 255 29.09 4.56 14.04
CA CYS A 255 27.95 5.45 14.31
C CYS A 255 28.39 6.81 14.90
N CYS A 256 29.37 6.81 15.80
CA CYS A 256 29.89 8.01 16.48
C CYS A 256 30.43 9.06 15.49
N HIS A 257 31.03 8.62 14.39
CA HIS A 257 31.52 9.54 13.35
C HIS A 257 30.39 10.39 12.76
N PHE A 258 29.21 9.80 12.54
CA PHE A 258 28.07 10.46 11.92
C PHE A 258 27.20 11.23 12.92
N SER A 259 27.23 10.86 14.21
CA SER A 259 26.54 11.56 15.29
C SER A 259 27.37 12.66 15.96
N SER A 260 28.63 12.85 15.57
CA SER A 260 29.50 13.90 16.09
C SER A 260 29.67 15.09 15.11
N PRO A 261 29.92 16.32 15.61
CA PRO A 261 30.37 17.42 14.77
C PRO A 261 31.66 17.07 14.00
N PRO A 262 31.85 17.56 12.77
CA PRO A 262 30.98 18.49 12.06
C PRO A 262 29.88 17.81 11.25
N LEU A 263 29.71 16.47 11.28
CA LEU A 263 28.73 15.77 10.44
C LEU A 263 27.31 15.75 11.03
N ALA A 264 27.21 15.67 12.35
CA ALA A 264 25.94 15.73 13.05
C ALA A 264 25.12 16.95 12.62
N ARG A 265 23.82 16.74 12.43
CA ARG A 265 22.86 17.83 12.27
C ARG A 265 22.33 18.24 13.64
N SER A 266 21.82 19.46 13.70
CA SER A 266 21.03 19.97 14.81
C SER A 266 19.89 20.80 14.25
N VAL A 267 18.69 20.69 14.83
CA VAL A 267 17.56 21.56 14.47
C VAL A 267 17.81 22.92 15.11
N CYS A 268 17.90 23.96 14.29
CA CYS A 268 18.19 25.33 14.71
C CYS A 268 17.66 26.35 13.68
N ASP A 269 17.76 27.64 14.00
CA ASP A 269 17.32 28.74 13.12
C ASP A 269 18.04 28.74 11.76
N ASP A 270 19.21 28.11 11.67
CA ASP A 270 20.00 27.95 10.44
C ASP A 270 19.80 26.58 9.76
N TRP A 271 18.83 25.78 10.18
CA TRP A 271 18.56 24.45 9.57
C TRP A 271 18.50 24.50 8.04
N HIS A 272 17.75 25.47 7.50
CA HIS A 272 17.59 25.68 6.06
C HIS A 272 18.90 25.99 5.31
N LYS A 273 19.96 26.42 6.02
CA LYS A 273 21.30 26.68 5.47
C LYS A 273 22.19 25.43 5.46
N GLN A 274 21.82 24.37 6.19
CA GLN A 274 22.59 23.13 6.23
C GLN A 274 22.53 22.40 4.88
N PRO A 275 23.58 21.64 4.50
CA PRO A 275 23.59 20.87 3.27
C PRO A 275 22.36 19.98 3.12
N GLY A 276 21.70 20.01 1.96
CA GLY A 276 20.50 19.21 1.69
C GLY A 276 19.19 19.81 2.22
N CYS A 277 19.22 20.87 3.03
CA CYS A 277 18.03 21.56 3.53
C CYS A 277 17.65 22.73 2.62
N HIS A 278 16.37 23.11 2.61
CA HIS A 278 15.88 24.29 1.87
C HIS A 278 14.84 25.11 2.65
N SER A 279 14.29 24.58 3.74
CA SER A 279 13.26 25.24 4.55
C SER A 279 13.34 24.76 5.98
N GLN A 280 12.72 25.50 6.91
CA GLN A 280 12.59 25.07 8.30
C GLN A 280 11.70 23.84 8.43
N PRO A 281 11.97 22.94 9.40
CA PRO A 281 11.07 21.84 9.72
C PRO A 281 9.68 22.34 10.09
N PHE A 282 8.66 21.54 9.77
CA PHE A 282 7.28 21.79 10.16
C PHE A 282 7.16 21.79 11.69
N PHE A 283 7.72 20.77 12.34
CA PHE A 283 7.61 20.56 13.77
C PHE A 283 8.95 20.85 14.45
N LYS A 284 8.93 21.59 15.57
CA LYS A 284 10.10 21.94 16.38
C LYS A 284 10.55 20.78 17.26
N LEU A 285 10.78 19.62 16.64
CA LEU A 285 11.19 18.41 17.34
C LEU A 285 12.71 18.29 17.39
N PRO A 286 13.26 17.75 18.47
CA PRO A 286 14.66 17.36 18.50
C PRO A 286 14.87 16.17 17.53
N LEU A 287 16.08 16.03 16.95
CA LEU A 287 16.33 15.09 15.85
C LEU A 287 16.12 13.63 16.25
N GLU A 288 16.49 13.30 17.48
CA GLU A 288 16.23 12.02 18.14
C GLU A 288 14.77 11.55 18.16
N ASN A 289 13.81 12.48 18.07
CA ASN A 289 12.38 12.18 18.10
C ASN A 289 11.81 12.06 16.67
N ILE A 290 12.67 12.14 15.64
CA ILE A 290 12.33 11.84 14.26
C ILE A 290 12.79 10.41 13.97
N VAL A 291 11.84 9.49 13.93
CA VAL A 291 12.14 8.05 13.87
C VAL A 291 11.82 7.50 12.48
N VAL A 292 12.76 6.78 11.90
CA VAL A 292 12.58 6.13 10.59
C VAL A 292 11.59 4.96 10.70
N ASP A 293 10.78 4.77 9.67
CA ASP A 293 9.87 3.63 9.60
C ASP A 293 10.58 2.33 9.18
N GLU A 294 10.47 1.30 10.03
CA GLU A 294 10.98 -0.06 9.77
C GLU A 294 10.36 -0.70 8.53
N LEU A 295 9.07 -0.47 8.28
CA LEU A 295 8.37 -1.09 7.17
C LEU A 295 8.93 -0.56 5.84
N HIS A 296 8.99 0.74 5.64
CA HIS A 296 9.56 1.35 4.44
C HIS A 296 11.06 1.08 4.30
N LEU A 297 11.82 1.01 5.40
CA LEU A 297 13.20 0.57 5.37
C LEU A 297 13.31 -0.84 4.78
N MET A 298 12.50 -1.78 5.28
CA MET A 298 12.44 -3.15 4.76
C MET A 298 12.03 -3.19 3.28
N LEU A 299 10.99 -2.45 2.89
CA LEU A 299 10.53 -2.39 1.50
C LEU A 299 11.68 -1.94 0.57
N ARG A 300 12.34 -0.83 0.91
CA ARG A 300 13.36 -0.20 0.04
C ARG A 300 14.68 -0.95 -0.02
N VAL A 301 15.09 -1.59 1.05
CA VAL A 301 16.27 -2.47 1.01
C VAL A 301 15.95 -3.73 0.21
N THR A 302 14.79 -4.35 0.42
CA THR A 302 14.38 -5.54 -0.33
C THR A 302 14.22 -5.25 -1.83
N ASP A 303 13.74 -4.06 -2.22
CA ASP A 303 13.69 -3.62 -3.63
C ASP A 303 15.09 -3.71 -4.30
N ARG A 304 16.16 -3.38 -3.57
CA ARG A 304 17.55 -3.47 -4.07
C ARG A 304 18.03 -4.91 -4.17
N LEU A 305 17.65 -5.75 -3.20
CA LEU A 305 17.98 -7.18 -3.20
C LEU A 305 17.26 -7.92 -4.35
N GLU A 306 15.99 -7.60 -4.59
CA GLU A 306 15.19 -8.10 -5.71
C GLU A 306 15.78 -7.68 -7.06
N GLU A 307 16.11 -6.40 -7.22
CA GLU A 307 16.76 -5.87 -8.42
C GLU A 307 18.10 -6.58 -8.69
N GLY A 308 18.86 -6.86 -7.64
CA GLY A 308 20.09 -7.65 -7.67
C GLY A 308 19.91 -8.99 -8.37
N ILE A 309 19.03 -9.83 -7.82
CA ILE A 309 18.80 -11.19 -8.33
C ILE A 309 18.13 -11.19 -9.70
N ILE A 310 17.14 -10.33 -9.94
CA ILE A 310 16.38 -10.32 -11.20
C ILE A 310 17.31 -9.97 -12.37
N LYS A 311 18.14 -8.95 -12.22
CA LYS A 311 19.05 -8.54 -13.28
C LYS A 311 20.15 -9.57 -13.53
N ASP A 312 20.63 -10.25 -12.50
CA ASP A 312 21.60 -11.32 -12.65
C ASP A 312 21.01 -12.52 -13.41
N ILE A 313 19.77 -12.89 -13.12
CA ILE A 313 19.03 -13.94 -13.84
C ILE A 313 18.84 -13.56 -15.31
N LEU A 314 18.32 -12.35 -15.58
CA LEU A 314 18.07 -11.88 -16.95
C LEU A 314 19.36 -11.84 -17.78
N LYS A 315 20.47 -11.46 -17.17
CA LYS A 315 21.77 -11.45 -17.85
C LYS A 315 22.28 -12.86 -18.11
N TRP A 316 22.03 -13.79 -17.20
CA TRP A 316 22.42 -15.17 -17.40
C TRP A 316 21.66 -15.82 -18.56
N ASP A 317 20.34 -15.60 -18.63
CA ASP A 317 19.55 -16.01 -19.81
C ASP A 317 20.04 -15.32 -21.09
N GLU A 318 20.41 -14.03 -21.04
CA GLU A 318 21.01 -13.33 -22.18
C GLU A 318 22.31 -14.00 -22.64
N ASP A 319 23.22 -14.28 -21.71
CA ASP A 319 24.53 -14.90 -21.98
C ASP A 319 24.40 -16.30 -22.57
N ASP A 320 23.49 -17.12 -22.03
CA ASP A 320 23.18 -18.45 -22.55
C ASP A 320 22.58 -18.41 -23.97
N ASN A 321 22.04 -17.26 -24.38
CA ASN A 321 21.37 -17.07 -25.66
C ASN A 321 22.23 -16.34 -26.72
N ILE A 322 23.41 -15.81 -26.37
CA ILE A 322 24.28 -15.02 -27.27
C ILE A 322 24.54 -15.74 -28.60
N ASN A 323 24.88 -17.03 -28.53
CA ASN A 323 25.26 -17.83 -29.70
C ASN A 323 24.10 -18.67 -30.26
N LYS A 324 22.89 -18.51 -29.73
CA LYS A 324 21.72 -19.30 -30.14
C LYS A 324 20.87 -18.52 -31.15
N PRO A 325 20.39 -19.18 -32.22
CA PRO A 325 19.42 -18.57 -33.12
C PRO A 325 18.09 -18.32 -32.37
N PRO A 326 17.27 -17.33 -32.76
CA PRO A 326 16.09 -16.91 -32.00
C PRO A 326 15.11 -18.03 -31.61
N ARG A 327 14.95 -19.05 -32.47
CA ARG A 327 14.09 -20.22 -32.26
C ARG A 327 14.58 -21.19 -31.16
N GLU A 328 15.85 -21.10 -30.77
CA GLU A 328 16.49 -21.96 -29.77
C GLU A 328 16.79 -21.18 -28.47
N ARG A 329 16.42 -19.89 -28.41
CA ARG A 329 16.60 -19.07 -27.22
C ARG A 329 15.53 -19.40 -26.18
N THR A 330 15.94 -19.44 -24.93
CA THR A 330 15.08 -19.79 -23.79
C THR A 330 15.34 -18.86 -22.62
N ASP A 331 14.31 -18.58 -21.83
CA ASP A 331 14.42 -17.84 -20.57
C ASP A 331 14.35 -18.81 -19.38
N SER A 332 15.14 -19.89 -19.43
CA SER A 332 15.01 -21.02 -18.51
C SER A 332 15.24 -20.62 -17.05
N HIS A 333 16.20 -19.73 -16.79
CA HIS A 333 16.55 -19.31 -15.44
C HIS A 333 15.46 -18.40 -14.87
N LEU A 334 14.94 -17.48 -15.69
CA LEU A 334 13.79 -16.66 -15.35
C LEU A 334 12.54 -17.51 -15.06
N GLN A 335 12.26 -18.54 -15.87
CA GLN A 335 11.12 -19.42 -15.64
C GLN A 335 11.28 -20.20 -14.31
N GLU A 336 12.46 -20.74 -14.01
CA GLU A 336 12.71 -21.45 -12.75
C GLU A 336 12.58 -20.52 -11.53
N PHE A 337 13.03 -19.27 -11.65
CA PHE A 337 12.82 -18.23 -10.64
C PHE A 337 11.33 -17.96 -10.41
N LEU A 338 10.57 -17.73 -11.47
CA LEU A 338 9.12 -17.45 -11.38
C LEU A 338 8.36 -18.64 -10.78
N LEU A 339 8.65 -19.87 -11.24
CA LEU A 339 8.08 -21.10 -10.69
C LEU A 339 8.38 -21.24 -9.20
N THR A 340 9.62 -20.96 -8.79
CA THR A 340 10.01 -21.00 -7.38
C THR A 340 9.23 -19.98 -6.56
N VAL A 341 9.17 -18.71 -6.99
CA VAL A 341 8.43 -17.66 -6.29
C VAL A 341 6.94 -17.99 -6.19
N HIS A 342 6.33 -18.51 -7.26
CA HIS A 342 4.93 -18.92 -7.28
C HIS A 342 4.66 -20.11 -6.35
N SER A 343 5.60 -21.06 -6.25
CA SER A 343 5.51 -22.20 -5.33
C SER A 343 5.48 -21.79 -3.85
N LEU A 344 6.08 -20.63 -3.53
CA LEU A 344 6.02 -20.02 -2.20
C LEU A 344 4.68 -19.31 -1.93
N GLY A 345 3.81 -19.23 -2.93
CA GLY A 345 2.49 -18.61 -2.82
C GLY A 345 2.46 -17.14 -3.19
N VAL A 346 3.57 -16.58 -3.71
CA VAL A 346 3.67 -15.18 -4.12
C VAL A 346 3.31 -15.05 -5.61
N SER A 347 2.44 -14.10 -5.96
CA SER A 347 2.12 -13.83 -7.36
C SER A 347 3.08 -12.76 -7.88
N PHE A 348 3.97 -13.15 -8.79
CA PHE A 348 5.04 -12.28 -9.28
C PHE A 348 5.19 -12.39 -10.78
N SER A 349 5.45 -11.27 -11.45
CA SER A 349 5.68 -11.23 -12.89
C SER A 349 6.79 -10.23 -13.21
N ILE A 350 7.56 -10.55 -14.23
CA ILE A 350 8.59 -9.69 -14.80
C ILE A 350 8.17 -9.42 -16.24
N TYR A 351 8.21 -8.15 -16.65
CA TYR A 351 7.74 -7.72 -17.97
C TYR A 351 8.61 -6.60 -18.50
N HIS A 352 8.70 -6.51 -19.82
CA HIS A 352 9.45 -5.47 -20.50
C HIS A 352 8.51 -4.32 -20.90
N THR A 353 8.82 -3.10 -20.45
CA THR A 353 8.18 -1.86 -20.92
C THR A 353 8.97 -1.29 -22.11
N ALA A 354 8.58 -0.15 -22.69
CA ALA A 354 9.26 0.38 -23.90
C ALA A 354 10.80 0.45 -23.76
N ASP A 355 11.31 0.82 -22.58
CA ASP A 355 12.74 1.13 -22.38
C ASP A 355 13.44 0.30 -21.28
N LYS A 356 12.71 -0.54 -20.54
CA LYS A 356 13.28 -1.27 -19.39
C LYS A 356 12.44 -2.46 -18.91
N TRP A 357 13.12 -3.39 -18.25
CA TRP A 357 12.49 -4.41 -17.42
C TRP A 357 11.85 -3.80 -16.17
N GLU A 358 10.62 -4.23 -15.88
CA GLU A 358 9.88 -3.94 -14.67
C GLU A 358 9.30 -5.24 -14.09
N TRP A 359 8.90 -5.21 -12.83
CA TRP A 359 8.33 -6.36 -12.15
C TRP A 359 7.24 -5.96 -11.15
N THR A 360 6.44 -6.93 -10.71
CA THR A 360 5.37 -6.74 -9.75
C THR A 360 5.91 -6.13 -8.45
N SER A 361 5.28 -5.05 -7.97
CA SER A 361 5.58 -4.51 -6.65
C SER A 361 4.98 -5.41 -5.57
N LEU A 362 5.83 -5.89 -4.66
CA LEU A 362 5.44 -6.80 -3.58
C LEU A 362 5.02 -6.03 -2.32
N LEU A 363 4.00 -6.55 -1.64
CA LEU A 363 3.57 -6.04 -0.33
C LEU A 363 4.53 -6.49 0.78
N GLY A 364 4.52 -5.80 1.92
CA GLY A 364 5.41 -6.11 3.05
C GLY A 364 5.31 -7.57 3.54
N GLY A 365 4.12 -8.16 3.51
CA GLY A 365 3.94 -9.58 3.87
C GLY A 365 4.62 -10.55 2.88
N GLU A 366 4.60 -10.24 1.59
CA GLU A 366 5.23 -11.04 0.55
C GLU A 366 6.75 -10.90 0.60
N LYS A 367 7.27 -9.68 0.80
CA LYS A 367 8.72 -9.43 0.97
C LYS A 367 9.28 -10.17 2.19
N ARG A 368 8.59 -10.14 3.34
CA ARG A 368 8.98 -10.92 4.53
C ARG A 368 8.98 -12.43 4.26
N LEU A 369 8.04 -12.94 3.45
CA LEU A 369 7.99 -14.35 3.07
C LEU A 369 9.18 -14.74 2.18
N LEU A 370 9.50 -13.91 1.18
CA LEU A 370 10.64 -14.16 0.29
C LEU A 370 11.97 -14.07 1.04
N LEU A 371 12.18 -13.05 1.87
CA LEU A 371 13.38 -12.93 2.73
C LEU A 371 13.61 -14.18 3.59
N ARG A 372 12.53 -14.84 4.03
CA ARG A 372 12.62 -16.05 4.85
C ARG A 372 12.88 -17.33 4.06
N LYS A 373 12.26 -17.49 2.89
CA LYS A 373 12.18 -18.80 2.21
C LYS A 373 12.93 -18.88 0.89
N LEU A 374 13.07 -17.76 0.18
CA LEU A 374 13.70 -17.75 -1.14
C LEU A 374 15.22 -18.05 -1.10
N PRO A 375 16.00 -17.60 -0.09
CA PRO A 375 17.45 -17.85 -0.06
C PRO A 375 17.85 -19.33 -0.12
N GLU A 376 17.02 -20.23 0.42
CA GLU A 376 17.25 -21.69 0.36
C GLU A 376 17.00 -22.30 -1.02
N GLN A 377 16.54 -21.51 -1.99
CA GLN A 377 16.23 -21.96 -3.35
C GLN A 377 17.11 -21.28 -4.41
N PHE A 378 18.03 -20.40 -3.99
CA PHE A 378 18.88 -19.61 -4.90
C PHE A 378 19.71 -20.47 -5.87
N ASN A 379 20.14 -21.65 -5.44
CA ASN A 379 20.88 -22.60 -6.29
C ASN A 379 20.09 -23.11 -7.50
N LYS A 380 18.78 -22.94 -7.54
CA LYS A 380 17.94 -23.37 -8.67
C LYS A 380 17.99 -22.40 -9.86
N PHE A 381 18.19 -21.11 -9.60
CA PHE A 381 18.01 -20.06 -10.60
C PHE A 381 19.10 -18.99 -10.59
N LEU A 382 20.11 -19.10 -9.72
CA LEU A 382 21.31 -18.24 -9.76
C LEU A 382 22.56 -19.02 -10.17
N PRO A 383 23.55 -18.37 -10.81
CA PRO A 383 24.83 -18.98 -11.12
C PRO A 383 25.51 -19.46 -9.84
N GLU A 384 26.13 -20.64 -9.87
CA GLU A 384 26.75 -21.28 -8.69
C GLU A 384 27.67 -20.32 -7.90
N HIS A 385 28.52 -19.59 -8.62
CA HIS A 385 29.45 -18.61 -8.03
C HIS A 385 28.78 -17.42 -7.32
N LYS A 386 27.49 -17.17 -7.54
CA LYS A 386 26.72 -16.08 -6.92
C LYS A 386 25.85 -16.53 -5.75
N VAL A 387 25.59 -17.83 -5.61
CA VAL A 387 24.60 -18.37 -4.67
C VAL A 387 24.94 -17.99 -3.24
N GLU A 388 26.14 -18.33 -2.75
CA GLU A 388 26.49 -18.15 -1.33
C GLU A 388 26.56 -16.68 -0.92
N ALA A 389 27.18 -15.83 -1.74
CA ALA A 389 27.26 -14.39 -1.47
C ALA A 389 25.85 -13.75 -1.40
N THR A 390 24.99 -14.06 -2.38
CA THR A 390 23.61 -13.55 -2.41
C THR A 390 22.76 -14.11 -1.27
N LYS A 391 22.91 -15.40 -0.96
CA LYS A 391 22.21 -16.07 0.15
C LYS A 391 22.56 -15.43 1.49
N SER A 392 23.85 -15.26 1.77
CA SER A 392 24.32 -14.62 3.00
C SER A 392 23.79 -13.19 3.12
N LEU A 393 23.83 -12.41 2.03
CA LEU A 393 23.34 -11.04 2.02
C LEU A 393 21.86 -10.92 2.41
N TRP A 394 21.01 -11.81 1.88
CA TRP A 394 19.56 -11.83 2.18
C TRP A 394 19.29 -12.30 3.61
N ILE A 395 19.97 -13.35 4.07
CA ILE A 395 19.80 -13.90 5.42
C ILE A 395 20.23 -12.88 6.47
N ASN A 396 21.39 -12.26 6.30
CA ASN A 396 21.92 -11.27 7.23
C ASN A 396 21.01 -10.04 7.31
N PHE A 397 20.43 -9.60 6.18
CA PHE A 397 19.44 -8.53 6.21
C PHE A 397 18.16 -8.92 6.98
N ARG A 398 17.65 -10.15 6.77
CA ARG A 398 16.49 -10.66 7.50
C ARG A 398 16.75 -10.67 9.00
N GLU A 399 17.93 -11.10 9.44
CA GLU A 399 18.30 -11.12 10.85
C GLU A 399 18.33 -9.71 11.46
N LEU A 400 18.84 -8.71 10.74
CA LEU A 400 18.76 -7.32 11.17
C LEU A 400 17.30 -6.87 11.37
N LEU A 401 16.40 -7.22 10.44
CA LEU A 401 14.98 -6.88 10.56
C LEU A 401 14.28 -7.56 11.75
N ASP A 402 14.67 -8.80 12.07
CA ASP A 402 14.14 -9.52 13.23
C ASP A 402 14.56 -8.81 14.54
N CYS A 403 15.77 -8.24 14.60
CA CYS A 403 16.23 -7.40 15.71
C CYS A 403 15.42 -6.10 15.86
N LEU A 404 15.06 -5.41 14.77
CA LEU A 404 14.33 -4.13 14.83
C LEU A 404 12.97 -4.23 15.51
N ASN A 405 12.37 -5.41 15.47
CA ASN A 405 11.03 -5.69 16.00
C ASN A 405 11.06 -6.29 17.41
N SER A 406 12.24 -6.44 17.99
CA SER A 406 12.50 -7.02 19.31
C SER A 406 12.95 -5.93 20.29
N GLU A 407 12.77 -6.17 21.58
CA GLU A 407 13.44 -5.38 22.62
C GLU A 407 14.87 -5.90 22.75
N LEU A 408 15.85 -5.02 22.62
CA LEU A 408 17.27 -5.37 22.66
C LEU A 408 17.89 -4.84 23.96
N THR A 409 18.80 -5.63 24.52
CA THR A 409 19.72 -5.16 25.58
C THR A 409 20.84 -4.32 24.97
N ASP A 410 21.60 -3.60 25.79
CA ASP A 410 22.76 -2.83 25.32
C ASP A 410 23.77 -3.68 24.55
N ASP A 411 24.02 -4.92 25.01
CA ASP A 411 24.86 -5.89 24.31
C ASP A 411 24.24 -6.31 22.96
N GLY A 412 22.92 -6.53 22.94
CA GLY A 412 22.19 -6.84 21.71
C GLY A 412 22.21 -5.69 20.70
N ILE A 413 22.23 -4.44 21.16
CA ILE A 413 22.38 -3.26 20.29
C ILE A 413 23.81 -3.16 19.76
N THR A 414 24.82 -3.45 20.58
CA THR A 414 26.21 -3.52 20.14
C THR A 414 26.41 -4.62 19.08
N GLU A 415 25.78 -5.78 19.27
CA GLU A 415 25.76 -6.85 18.28
C GLU A 415 25.04 -6.41 16.99
N PHE A 416 23.89 -5.74 17.11
CA PHE A 416 23.16 -5.19 15.98
C PHE A 416 24.02 -4.20 15.18
N GLU A 417 24.72 -3.27 15.82
CA GLU A 417 25.62 -2.32 15.15
C GLU A 417 26.71 -3.06 14.35
N THR A 418 27.33 -4.06 14.97
CA THR A 418 28.37 -4.88 14.32
C THR A 418 27.81 -5.63 13.11
N LYS A 419 26.64 -6.27 13.26
CA LYS A 419 25.96 -6.98 12.17
C LYS A 419 25.56 -6.04 11.04
N ALA A 420 25.04 -4.86 11.36
CA ALA A 420 24.60 -3.88 10.38
C ALA A 420 25.80 -3.34 9.57
N LEU A 421 26.91 -3.03 10.23
CA LEU A 421 28.15 -2.61 9.56
C LEU A 421 28.72 -3.72 8.65
N ASN A 422 28.73 -4.96 9.12
CA ASN A 422 29.21 -6.09 8.31
C ASN A 422 28.29 -6.36 7.12
N TRP A 423 26.98 -6.26 7.28
CA TRP A 423 26.03 -6.33 6.19
C TRP A 423 26.23 -5.19 5.18
N GLY A 424 26.53 -3.98 5.65
CA GLY A 424 26.91 -2.84 4.79
C GLY A 424 28.15 -3.13 3.95
N LYS A 425 29.19 -3.74 4.54
CA LYS A 425 30.38 -4.20 3.80
C LYS A 425 30.01 -5.24 2.74
N GLN A 426 29.19 -6.23 3.07
CA GLN A 426 28.70 -7.20 2.09
C GLN A 426 27.98 -6.52 0.92
N MET A 427 27.11 -5.55 1.19
CA MET A 427 26.45 -4.76 0.13
C MET A 427 27.47 -4.02 -0.75
N VAL A 428 28.54 -3.45 -0.18
CA VAL A 428 29.61 -2.79 -0.94
C VAL A 428 30.40 -3.79 -1.79
N ASP A 429 30.71 -4.97 -1.26
CA ASP A 429 31.43 -6.03 -1.96
C ASP A 429 30.64 -6.59 -3.15
N MET A 430 29.29 -6.51 -3.12
CA MET A 430 28.46 -6.83 -4.28
C MET A 430 28.62 -5.82 -5.43
N SER A 431 29.15 -4.62 -5.18
CA SER A 431 29.29 -3.58 -6.22
C SER A 431 30.14 -4.07 -7.39
N GLY A 432 29.59 -3.98 -8.60
CA GLY A 432 30.25 -4.44 -9.82
C GLY A 432 30.22 -5.96 -10.05
N SER A 433 29.68 -6.77 -9.12
CA SER A 433 29.57 -8.24 -9.26
C SER A 433 28.57 -8.70 -10.34
N GLY A 434 27.74 -7.79 -10.86
CA GLY A 434 26.73 -8.13 -11.85
C GLY A 434 25.87 -6.95 -12.27
N PRO A 435 25.03 -7.13 -13.31
CA PRO A 435 24.04 -6.14 -13.76
C PRO A 435 23.11 -5.64 -12.64
N GLY A 436 22.83 -6.47 -11.63
CA GLY A 436 22.05 -6.10 -10.45
C GLY A 436 22.72 -5.09 -9.52
N TYR A 437 24.05 -5.01 -9.56
CA TYR A 437 24.86 -4.25 -8.60
C TYR A 437 25.80 -3.26 -9.29
N LYS A 438 25.41 -2.73 -10.46
CA LYS A 438 26.20 -1.75 -11.24
C LYS A 438 26.23 -0.34 -10.66
N HIS A 439 25.47 -0.08 -9.59
CA HIS A 439 25.42 1.26 -8.99
C HIS A 439 26.75 1.60 -8.32
N THR A 440 27.39 2.68 -8.78
CA THR A 440 28.60 3.22 -8.14
C THR A 440 28.37 3.61 -6.69
N ILE A 441 27.13 3.95 -6.32
CA ILE A 441 26.71 4.24 -4.95
C ILE A 441 25.62 3.23 -4.58
N ILE A 442 26.04 2.05 -4.11
CA ILE A 442 25.15 0.94 -3.77
C ILE A 442 24.41 1.15 -2.45
N ILE A 443 25.03 1.86 -1.50
CA ILE A 443 24.42 2.18 -0.21
C ILE A 443 23.37 3.29 -0.38
N THR A 444 22.10 2.94 -0.26
CA THR A 444 20.95 3.88 -0.33
C THR A 444 20.80 4.70 0.97
N PRO A 445 19.97 5.76 1.01
CA PRO A 445 19.80 6.53 2.25
C PRO A 445 19.22 5.67 3.39
N TYR A 446 18.26 4.79 3.08
CA TYR A 446 17.73 3.82 4.04
C TYR A 446 18.79 2.86 4.57
N MET A 447 19.70 2.36 3.71
CA MET A 447 20.81 1.50 4.13
C MET A 447 21.78 2.26 5.04
N HIS A 448 22.14 3.50 4.69
CA HIS A 448 22.99 4.32 5.54
C HIS A 448 22.36 4.57 6.92
N ILE A 449 21.06 4.85 6.97
CA ILE A 449 20.31 5.02 8.21
C ILE A 449 20.30 3.71 9.02
N LEU A 450 20.03 2.57 8.37
CA LEU A 450 20.07 1.24 9.01
C LEU A 450 21.42 0.98 9.68
N ILE A 451 22.51 1.30 9.00
CA ILE A 451 23.87 0.99 9.45
C ILE A 451 24.30 1.92 10.60
N TYR A 452 24.07 3.23 10.47
CA TYR A 452 24.72 4.23 11.33
C TYR A 452 23.81 4.99 12.27
N HIS A 453 22.49 4.98 12.04
CA HIS A 453 21.54 5.77 12.82
C HIS A 453 20.52 4.92 13.57
N VAL A 454 20.14 3.76 13.04
CA VAL A 454 19.27 2.82 13.75
C VAL A 454 19.88 2.30 15.06
N PRO A 455 21.19 1.99 15.17
CA PRO A 455 21.77 1.62 16.47
C PRO A 455 21.54 2.69 17.55
N LEU A 456 21.72 3.98 17.20
CA LEU A 456 21.48 5.11 18.10
C LEU A 456 20.00 5.25 18.47
N MET A 457 19.08 4.97 17.53
CA MET A 457 17.65 4.96 17.82
C MET A 457 17.27 3.81 18.75
N LEU A 458 17.88 2.63 18.58
CA LEU A 458 17.65 1.47 19.46
C LEU A 458 18.18 1.74 20.87
N GLN A 459 19.34 2.39 21.01
CA GLN A 459 19.86 2.83 22.32
C GLN A 459 18.88 3.75 23.05
N ARG A 460 18.20 4.64 22.32
CA ARG A 460 17.29 5.60 22.92
C ARG A 460 15.90 5.04 23.19
N HIS A 461 15.37 4.24 22.26
CA HIS A 461 13.95 3.87 22.23
C HIS A 461 13.71 2.39 22.55
N GLY A 462 14.76 1.56 22.62
CA GLY A 462 14.71 0.11 22.85
C GLY A 462 14.25 -0.69 21.63
N SER A 463 13.19 -0.24 20.95
CA SER A 463 12.64 -0.87 19.74
C SER A 463 12.08 0.15 18.76
N LEU A 464 12.16 -0.14 17.46
CA LEU A 464 11.52 0.67 16.42
C LEU A 464 10.08 0.24 16.11
N ARG A 465 9.62 -0.89 16.68
CA ARG A 465 8.33 -1.49 16.32
C ARG A 465 7.15 -0.53 16.47
N ILE A 466 7.04 0.15 17.60
CA ILE A 466 5.94 1.10 17.90
C ILE A 466 5.99 2.37 17.03
N PHE A 467 7.15 2.69 16.46
CA PHE A 467 7.31 3.84 15.56
C PHE A 467 6.88 3.55 14.12
N SER A 468 6.59 2.28 13.79
CA SER A 468 6.23 1.90 12.42
C SER A 468 5.02 2.67 11.85
N GLY A 469 5.10 2.96 10.56
CA GLY A 469 4.06 3.51 9.68
C GLY A 469 2.99 2.50 9.27
N GLN A 470 3.05 1.26 9.73
CA GLN A 470 2.04 0.24 9.43
C GLN A 470 0.60 0.70 9.76
N GLY A 471 0.44 1.46 10.83
CA GLY A 471 -0.85 1.99 11.26
C GLY A 471 -1.46 2.98 10.26
N VAL A 472 -0.65 3.90 9.72
CA VAL A 472 -1.09 4.88 8.72
C VAL A 472 -1.28 4.24 7.34
N GLU A 473 -0.50 3.23 6.97
CA GLU A 473 -0.75 2.47 5.73
C GLU A 473 -2.10 1.74 5.76
N LYS A 474 -2.42 1.06 6.88
CA LYS A 474 -3.73 0.42 7.07
C LYS A 474 -4.86 1.45 7.05
N LYS A 475 -4.62 2.66 7.55
CA LYS A 475 -5.58 3.77 7.46
C LYS A 475 -5.84 4.13 6.01
N ASN A 476 -4.79 4.24 5.20
CA ASN A 476 -4.89 4.51 3.77
C ASN A 476 -5.65 3.40 3.03
N ASP A 477 -5.50 2.14 3.42
CA ASP A 477 -6.30 1.03 2.88
C ASP A 477 -7.79 1.14 3.23
N ASP A 478 -8.12 1.49 4.48
CA ASP A 478 -9.50 1.76 4.89
C ASP A 478 -10.08 2.95 4.12
N PHE A 479 -9.31 4.03 3.96
CA PHE A 479 -9.74 5.20 3.20
C PHE A 479 -9.93 4.89 1.73
N ARG A 480 -9.07 4.07 1.12
CA ARG A 480 -9.25 3.60 -0.26
C ARG A 480 -10.55 2.81 -0.40
N ARG A 481 -10.84 1.92 0.56
CA ARG A 481 -12.11 1.17 0.60
C ARG A 481 -13.31 2.12 0.70
N TYR A 482 -13.29 3.07 1.62
CA TYR A 482 -14.38 4.04 1.81
C TYR A 482 -14.55 4.98 0.62
N PHE A 483 -13.45 5.46 0.04
CA PHE A 483 -13.42 6.33 -1.14
C PHE A 483 -14.12 5.69 -2.34
N HIS A 484 -13.92 4.38 -2.54
CA HIS A 484 -14.52 3.68 -3.67
C HIS A 484 -15.96 3.24 -3.41
N ARG A 485 -16.27 2.79 -2.19
CA ARG A 485 -17.50 2.02 -1.93
C ARG A 485 -18.48 2.70 -0.98
N LYS A 486 -18.04 3.69 -0.20
CA LYS A 486 -18.84 4.23 0.91
C LYS A 486 -19.28 5.68 0.76
N ILE A 487 -18.45 6.54 0.18
CA ILE A 487 -18.71 7.98 0.13
C ILE A 487 -19.11 8.43 -1.28
N ASN A 488 -19.91 9.51 -1.36
CA ASN A 488 -19.98 10.29 -2.59
C ASN A 488 -18.70 11.16 -2.67
N ARG A 489 -18.04 11.18 -3.83
CA ARG A 489 -16.69 11.76 -3.98
C ARG A 489 -16.69 13.28 -4.15
N TRP A 490 -17.82 13.94 -3.88
CA TRP A 490 -17.99 15.39 -4.00
C TRP A 490 -17.15 16.14 -2.97
N ASP A 491 -17.18 15.68 -1.72
CA ASP A 491 -16.33 16.16 -0.63
C ASP A 491 -15.62 14.98 0.05
N ALA A 492 -14.68 14.39 -0.69
CA ALA A 492 -14.04 13.15 -0.29
C ALA A 492 -13.28 13.29 1.05
N ALA A 493 -12.56 14.38 1.26
CA ALA A 493 -11.76 14.58 2.47
C ALA A 493 -12.64 14.62 3.72
N LYS A 494 -13.72 15.43 3.71
CA LYS A 494 -14.67 15.50 4.81
C LYS A 494 -15.39 14.18 5.04
N ASN A 495 -15.89 13.56 3.96
CA ASN A 495 -16.66 12.33 4.07
C ASN A 495 -15.83 11.16 4.62
N LEU A 496 -14.53 11.08 4.29
CA LEU A 496 -13.62 10.09 4.85
C LEU A 496 -13.45 10.26 6.37
N LEU A 497 -13.22 11.50 6.83
CA LEU A 497 -13.16 11.82 8.25
C LEU A 497 -14.46 11.43 8.97
N LEU A 498 -15.62 11.73 8.40
CA LEU A 498 -16.91 11.35 9.01
C LEU A 498 -17.09 9.84 9.13
N VAL A 499 -16.76 9.06 8.10
CA VAL A 499 -16.82 7.59 8.16
C VAL A 499 -15.90 7.04 9.24
N GLU A 500 -14.65 7.54 9.30
CA GLU A 500 -13.71 7.16 10.35
C GLU A 500 -14.27 7.50 11.74
N LYS A 501 -14.75 8.73 11.95
CA LYS A 501 -15.26 9.16 13.25
C LYS A 501 -16.50 8.42 13.72
N ARG A 502 -17.37 7.96 12.80
CA ARG A 502 -18.44 7.03 13.14
C ARG A 502 -17.91 5.67 13.54
N GLN A 503 -16.92 5.12 12.82
CA GLN A 503 -16.27 3.87 13.22
C GLN A 503 -15.62 3.99 14.62
N GLU A 504 -14.95 5.11 14.90
CA GLU A 504 -14.33 5.35 16.21
C GLU A 504 -15.36 5.43 17.34
N ARG A 505 -16.49 6.11 17.12
CA ARG A 505 -17.56 6.28 18.11
C ARG A 505 -18.35 5.00 18.36
N LEU A 506 -18.47 4.16 17.34
CA LEU A 506 -19.25 2.93 17.39
C LEU A 506 -18.37 1.69 17.63
N ARG A 507 -17.15 1.86 18.13
CA ARG A 507 -16.23 0.74 18.42
C ARG A 507 -16.86 -0.30 19.36
N ASP A 508 -17.65 0.14 20.34
CA ASP A 508 -18.33 -0.76 21.29
C ASP A 508 -19.41 -1.63 20.62
N CYS A 509 -19.85 -1.27 19.40
CA CYS A 509 -20.74 -2.11 18.60
C CYS A 509 -20.00 -3.23 17.85
N GLU A 510 -18.67 -3.30 17.95
CA GLU A 510 -17.88 -4.40 17.39
C GLU A 510 -18.28 -5.72 18.04
N ARG A 511 -18.96 -6.58 17.28
CA ARG A 511 -19.35 -7.89 17.78
C ARG A 511 -18.11 -8.77 18.00
N GLY A 512 -18.07 -9.41 19.17
CA GLY A 512 -17.15 -10.50 19.43
C GLY A 512 -17.27 -11.61 18.38
N LYS A 513 -16.15 -12.23 18.00
CA LYS A 513 -16.16 -13.35 17.07
C LYS A 513 -17.01 -14.48 17.67
N ARG A 514 -17.99 -14.97 16.91
CA ARG A 514 -18.79 -16.14 17.33
C ARG A 514 -17.83 -17.32 17.59
N LEU A 515 -17.89 -17.90 18.77
CA LEU A 515 -17.15 -19.13 19.08
C LEU A 515 -17.72 -20.25 18.20
N TYR A 516 -16.88 -20.82 17.34
CA TYR A 516 -17.21 -22.04 16.60
C TYR A 516 -16.20 -23.13 16.97
N MET A 517 -16.68 -24.33 17.25
CA MET A 517 -15.82 -25.49 17.42
C MET A 517 -15.22 -25.89 16.07
N LYS A 518 -13.91 -25.72 15.94
CA LYS A 518 -13.15 -26.17 14.77
C LYS A 518 -13.02 -27.70 14.81
N ARG A 519 -13.97 -28.41 14.20
CA ARG A 519 -14.04 -29.89 14.23
C ARG A 519 -12.83 -30.61 13.61
N LYS A 520 -12.07 -29.96 12.72
CA LYS A 520 -10.91 -30.55 12.04
C LYS A 520 -9.64 -29.77 12.35
N THR A 521 -9.02 -30.07 13.48
CA THR A 521 -7.84 -29.38 14.02
C THR A 521 -6.73 -29.24 12.97
N SER A 522 -6.45 -30.30 12.22
CA SER A 522 -5.44 -30.30 11.15
C SER A 522 -5.71 -29.30 10.03
N PHE A 523 -6.99 -29.07 9.68
CA PHE A 523 -7.35 -28.07 8.68
C PHE A 523 -7.15 -26.63 9.18
N TRP A 524 -7.45 -26.37 10.44
CA TRP A 524 -7.51 -25.02 11.00
C TRP A 524 -6.24 -24.56 11.70
N LEU A 525 -5.43 -25.48 12.23
CA LEU A 525 -4.25 -25.19 13.05
C LEU A 525 -2.95 -25.74 12.44
N GLU A 526 -3.00 -26.85 11.71
CA GLU A 526 -1.79 -27.53 11.16
C GLU A 526 -1.60 -27.29 9.66
N GLY A 527 -2.03 -26.13 9.18
CA GLY A 527 -1.73 -25.71 7.81
C GLY A 527 -2.69 -26.21 6.72
N GLY A 528 -3.78 -26.90 7.04
CA GLY A 528 -4.69 -27.42 6.00
C GLY A 528 -5.42 -26.34 5.19
N LYS A 529 -5.54 -25.09 5.67
CA LYS A 529 -5.95 -23.95 4.84
C LYS A 529 -4.94 -23.64 3.74
N GLN A 530 -3.65 -23.66 4.06
CA GLN A 530 -2.57 -23.44 3.11
C GLN A 530 -2.51 -24.58 2.10
N GLU A 531 -2.67 -25.83 2.56
CA GLU A 531 -2.76 -26.99 1.67
C GLU A 531 -4.00 -26.94 0.77
N ALA A 532 -5.15 -26.51 1.28
CA ALA A 532 -6.33 -26.30 0.45
C ALA A 532 -6.11 -25.20 -0.59
N ALA A 533 -5.46 -24.09 -0.21
CA ALA A 533 -5.13 -23.00 -1.14
C ALA A 533 -4.14 -23.44 -2.22
N LYS A 534 -3.16 -24.30 -1.89
CA LYS A 534 -2.23 -24.91 -2.87
C LYS A 534 -2.94 -25.82 -3.88
N LYS A 535 -4.02 -26.48 -3.47
CA LYS A 535 -4.83 -27.35 -4.34
C LYS A 535 -5.76 -26.59 -5.28
N VAL A 536 -5.94 -25.28 -5.08
CA VAL A 536 -6.74 -24.46 -6.01
C VAL A 536 -5.97 -24.30 -7.31
N VAL A 537 -6.52 -24.84 -8.40
CA VAL A 537 -5.95 -24.71 -9.75
C VAL A 537 -5.91 -23.23 -10.12
N ARG A 538 -4.70 -22.70 -10.36
CA ARG A 538 -4.50 -21.31 -10.78
C ARG A 538 -4.65 -21.18 -12.30
N ILE A 539 -5.90 -21.27 -12.77
CA ILE A 539 -6.24 -21.24 -14.21
C ILE A 539 -5.74 -19.95 -14.88
N SER A 540 -5.64 -18.83 -14.14
CA SER A 540 -5.15 -17.56 -14.69
C SER A 540 -3.64 -17.52 -14.93
N THR A 541 -2.87 -18.48 -14.40
CA THR A 541 -1.40 -18.58 -14.58
C THR A 541 -1.00 -19.84 -15.35
N SER A 542 -1.94 -20.72 -15.70
CA SER A 542 -1.63 -21.85 -16.58
C SER A 542 -1.41 -21.34 -17.99
N THR A 543 -0.23 -21.60 -18.55
CA THR A 543 0.02 -21.45 -19.98
C THR A 543 -1.04 -22.28 -20.71
N PRO A 544 -1.78 -21.71 -21.68
CA PRO A 544 -2.67 -22.52 -22.51
C PRO A 544 -1.84 -23.66 -23.09
N GLN A 545 -2.24 -24.91 -22.81
CA GLN A 545 -1.70 -26.01 -23.60
C GLN A 545 -2.02 -25.69 -25.05
N GLU A 546 -1.00 -25.65 -25.91
CA GLU A 546 -1.21 -25.65 -27.36
C GLU A 546 -2.03 -26.90 -27.66
N GLN A 547 -3.35 -26.73 -27.78
CA GLN A 547 -4.17 -27.72 -28.44
C GLN A 547 -3.62 -27.78 -29.85
N GLU A 548 -2.98 -28.89 -30.21
CA GLU A 548 -2.66 -29.22 -31.59
C GLU A 548 -3.96 -29.13 -32.40
N TYR A 549 -4.19 -27.97 -33.00
CA TYR A 549 -5.23 -27.79 -33.99
C TYR A 549 -4.75 -28.54 -35.22
N VAL A 550 -5.14 -29.81 -35.35
CA VAL A 550 -5.07 -30.55 -36.60
C VAL A 550 -5.97 -29.80 -37.59
N GLN A 551 -5.37 -28.92 -38.39
CA GLN A 551 -6.11 -28.28 -39.48
C GLN A 551 -6.54 -29.38 -40.47
N PRO A 552 -7.81 -29.40 -40.90
CA PRO A 552 -8.25 -30.34 -41.93
C PRO A 552 -7.42 -30.13 -43.20
N ALA A 553 -7.01 -31.24 -43.83
CA ALA A 553 -6.17 -31.23 -45.02
C ALA A 553 -6.79 -30.37 -46.14
N THR A 554 -6.11 -29.29 -46.50
CA THR A 554 -6.53 -28.41 -47.61
C THR A 554 -6.34 -29.16 -48.93
N VAL A 555 -7.43 -29.66 -49.51
CA VAL A 555 -7.39 -30.29 -50.84
C VAL A 555 -7.33 -29.21 -51.90
N PHE A 556 -6.22 -29.13 -52.65
CA PHE A 556 -6.10 -28.19 -53.76
C PHE A 556 -6.65 -28.78 -55.06
N VAL A 557 -7.46 -27.99 -55.78
CA VAL A 557 -8.00 -28.35 -57.10
C VAL A 557 -7.30 -27.52 -58.17
N GLU A 558 -6.69 -28.18 -59.18
CA GLU A 558 -5.81 -27.54 -60.16
C GLU A 558 -6.48 -26.37 -60.91
N HIS A 559 -7.75 -26.51 -61.28
CA HIS A 559 -8.50 -25.47 -61.98
C HIS A 559 -8.60 -24.16 -61.19
N GLU A 560 -8.74 -24.23 -59.87
CA GLU A 560 -8.80 -23.05 -59.01
C GLU A 560 -7.42 -22.41 -58.82
N LEU A 561 -6.36 -23.21 -58.77
CA LEU A 561 -4.99 -22.68 -58.69
C LEU A 561 -4.57 -21.96 -59.98
N LYS A 562 -5.04 -22.43 -61.15
CA LYS A 562 -4.78 -21.76 -62.43
C LYS A 562 -5.36 -20.34 -62.50
N LYS A 563 -6.39 -20.01 -61.72
CA LYS A 563 -6.99 -18.66 -61.67
C LYS A 563 -6.15 -17.66 -60.86
N LYS A 564 -5.27 -18.11 -59.97
CA LYS A 564 -4.48 -17.26 -59.08
C LYS A 564 -3.22 -16.68 -59.75
N LYS A 565 -2.73 -15.55 -59.26
CA LYS A 565 -1.45 -14.98 -59.71
C LYS A 565 -0.28 -15.78 -59.14
N VAL A 566 0.88 -15.76 -59.81
CA VAL A 566 2.08 -16.51 -59.36
C VAL A 566 2.51 -16.09 -57.95
N ALA A 567 2.44 -14.80 -57.63
CA ALA A 567 2.75 -14.30 -56.29
C ALA A 567 1.82 -14.90 -55.21
N GLU A 568 0.52 -14.99 -55.49
CA GLU A 568 -0.47 -15.58 -54.59
C GLU A 568 -0.24 -17.08 -54.41
N LEU A 569 0.14 -17.78 -55.48
CA LEU A 569 0.49 -19.21 -55.43
C LEU A 569 1.76 -19.48 -54.63
N LEU A 570 2.77 -18.61 -54.72
CA LEU A 570 3.99 -18.70 -53.93
C LEU A 570 3.73 -18.44 -52.44
N THR A 571 2.88 -17.47 -52.11
CA THR A 571 2.43 -17.22 -50.74
C THR A 571 1.65 -18.42 -50.20
N LEU A 572 0.74 -18.98 -50.98
CA LEU A 572 -0.07 -20.14 -50.59
C LEU A 572 0.81 -21.39 -50.39
N LEU A 573 1.82 -21.62 -51.24
CA LEU A 573 2.77 -22.72 -51.09
C LEU A 573 3.59 -22.58 -49.80
N PHE A 574 4.08 -21.37 -49.50
CA PHE A 574 4.83 -21.11 -48.27
C PHE A 574 3.95 -21.31 -47.02
N GLN A 575 2.71 -20.84 -47.05
CA GLN A 575 1.77 -21.02 -45.95
C GLN A 575 1.38 -22.49 -45.72
N THR A 576 1.28 -23.28 -46.79
CA THR A 576 0.81 -24.68 -46.69
C THR A 576 1.95 -25.66 -46.39
N THR A 577 3.15 -25.40 -46.92
CA THR A 577 4.28 -26.38 -46.90
C THR A 577 5.55 -25.85 -46.26
N GLY A 578 5.64 -24.55 -45.95
CA GLY A 578 6.88 -23.89 -45.51
C GLY A 578 7.95 -23.75 -46.60
N ARG A 579 7.74 -24.29 -47.81
CA ARG A 579 8.71 -24.31 -48.90
C ARG A 579 8.68 -22.99 -49.70
N ARG A 580 9.86 -22.46 -50.05
CA ARG A 580 10.00 -21.25 -50.90
C ARG A 580 10.56 -21.62 -52.28
N LEU A 581 9.84 -21.22 -53.32
CA LEU A 581 10.32 -21.27 -54.71
C LEU A 581 10.74 -19.86 -55.16
N GLY A 582 11.67 -19.77 -56.11
CA GLY A 582 12.19 -18.49 -56.60
C GLY A 582 11.10 -17.65 -57.27
N GLN A 583 11.20 -16.31 -57.20
CA GLN A 583 10.18 -15.41 -57.76
C GLN A 583 9.99 -15.52 -59.29
N LYS A 584 10.96 -16.12 -60.00
CA LYS A 584 10.89 -16.40 -61.45
C LYS A 584 10.37 -17.80 -61.80
N SER A 585 9.86 -18.56 -60.82
CA SER A 585 9.36 -19.92 -61.05
C SER A 585 8.17 -19.91 -62.00
N ARG A 586 8.08 -20.89 -62.91
CA ARG A 586 6.94 -20.97 -63.83
C ARG A 586 5.68 -21.31 -63.03
N LYS A 587 4.56 -20.69 -63.40
CA LYS A 587 3.28 -20.82 -62.68
C LYS A 587 2.88 -22.28 -62.47
N GLN A 588 3.06 -23.13 -63.48
CA GLN A 588 2.70 -24.54 -63.41
C GLN A 588 3.56 -25.32 -62.40
N ASP A 589 4.82 -24.96 -62.19
CA ASP A 589 5.71 -25.65 -61.23
C ASP A 589 5.24 -25.40 -59.78
N VAL A 590 4.78 -24.18 -59.49
CA VAL A 590 4.22 -23.81 -58.18
C VAL A 590 2.88 -24.53 -57.93
N ILE A 591 2.06 -24.67 -58.97
CA ILE A 591 0.78 -25.42 -58.91
C ILE A 591 1.03 -26.91 -58.67
N ASN A 592 1.98 -27.51 -59.38
CA ASN A 592 2.33 -28.92 -59.21
C ASN A 592 2.87 -29.21 -57.80
N ALA A 593 3.68 -28.30 -57.23
CA ALA A 593 4.17 -28.42 -55.86
C ALA A 593 3.04 -28.36 -54.81
N LEU A 594 2.03 -27.51 -55.02
CA LEU A 594 0.83 -27.45 -54.17
C LEU A 594 -0.01 -28.73 -54.27
N LEU A 595 -0.22 -29.26 -55.46
CA LEU A 595 -0.99 -30.50 -55.68
C LEU A 595 -0.28 -31.72 -55.07
N GLN A 596 1.05 -31.82 -55.22
CA GLN A 596 1.84 -32.87 -54.58
C GLN A 596 1.75 -32.82 -53.05
N SER A 597 1.75 -31.62 -52.45
CA SER A 597 1.59 -31.46 -51.00
C SER A 597 0.21 -31.89 -50.48
N SER A 598 -0.79 -31.93 -51.35
CA SER A 598 -2.13 -32.47 -51.04
C SER A 598 -2.14 -33.99 -51.02
N SER A 599 -1.24 -34.62 -51.78
CA SER A 599 -1.20 -36.08 -52.02
C SER A 599 -0.37 -36.83 -50.99
N THR A 600 0.64 -36.18 -50.40
CA THR A 600 1.54 -36.77 -49.38
C THR A 600 0.99 -36.74 -47.95
N ARG A 601 -0.25 -36.26 -47.73
CA ARG A 601 -0.89 -36.20 -46.39
C ARG A 601 -2.03 -37.21 -46.21
N SER A 602 -2.26 -38.07 -47.20
CA SER A 602 -3.34 -39.07 -47.23
C SER A 602 -2.84 -40.53 -47.12
N GLU A 603 -1.61 -40.74 -46.64
CA GLU A 603 -1.09 -42.05 -46.18
C GLU A 603 -0.72 -41.97 -44.69
#